data_AF-E1VIE5-F1
#
_entry.id   AF-E1VIE5-F1
#
_cell.length_a   1.000
_cell.length_b   1.000
_cell.length_c   1.000
_cell.angle_alpha   90.00
_cell.angle_beta   90.00
_cell.angle_gamma   90.00
#
_symmetry.space_group_name_H-M   'P 1'
#
loop_
_entity.id
_entity.type
_entity.pdbx_description
1 polymer ?
#
loop_
_entity_poly.entity_id
_entity_poly.type
_entity_poly.pdbx_seq_one_letter_code
_entity_poly.pdbx_strand_id
1 'polypeptide(L)'
;MSASPRVSARIVLIAVLLAACSAMTLFSGRYIVYLTPDVSLRVNTPDERSQLVAIWQQEFEGKITFERVLATGGWLVRVEGFATSQAALQQALRGLTGVADVELDAKLQIVY
;
A
#
# COMPACT_ATOMS: atom_id res chain seq x y z
N MET A 1 -8.81 59.02 2.84
CA MET A 1 -9.60 57.77 2.93
C MET A 1 -8.71 56.64 2.40
N SER A 2 -8.14 55.82 3.29
CA SER A 2 -7.20 54.75 2.91
C SER A 2 -7.90 53.40 3.07
N ALA A 3 -8.10 52.69 1.97
CA ALA A 3 -8.73 51.37 1.94
C ALA A 3 -7.66 50.30 2.18
N SER A 4 -7.68 49.68 3.36
CA SER A 4 -6.90 48.46 3.64
C SER A 4 -7.41 47.30 2.77
N PRO A 5 -6.54 46.57 2.07
CA PRO A 5 -6.95 45.35 1.38
C PRO A 5 -7.19 44.27 2.43
N ARG A 6 -8.46 44.02 2.77
CA ARG A 6 -8.87 42.81 3.47
C ARG A 6 -8.71 41.64 2.52
N VAL A 7 -7.49 41.12 2.38
CA VAL A 7 -7.25 39.80 1.79
C VAL A 7 -8.05 38.82 2.64
N SER A 8 -9.14 38.33 2.06
CA SER A 8 -10.11 37.49 2.74
C SER A 8 -9.41 36.23 3.22
N ALA A 9 -9.28 36.05 4.54
CA ALA A 9 -8.65 34.88 5.18
C ALA A 9 -9.23 33.54 4.68
N ARG A 10 -10.45 33.57 4.13
CA ARG A 10 -11.12 32.43 3.49
C ARG A 10 -10.39 31.91 2.24
N ILE A 11 -9.74 32.79 1.46
CA ILE A 11 -9.04 32.39 0.23
C ILE A 11 -7.74 31.66 0.57
N VAL A 12 -7.05 32.08 1.65
CA VAL A 12 -5.83 31.42 2.13
C VAL A 12 -6.14 30.02 2.68
N LEU A 13 -7.26 29.86 3.39
CA LEU A 13 -7.65 28.57 3.96
C LEU A 13 -7.95 27.51 2.89
N ILE A 14 -8.56 27.91 1.76
CA ILE A 14 -8.86 27.01 0.65
C ILE A 14 -7.58 26.58 -0.08
N ALA A 15 -6.63 27.48 -0.29
CA ALA A 15 -5.35 27.15 -0.92
C ALA A 15 -4.50 26.20 -0.05
N VAL A 16 -4.53 26.34 1.27
CA VAL A 16 -3.88 25.41 2.21
C VAL A 16 -4.57 24.04 2.22
N LEU A 17 -5.90 24.00 2.06
CA LEU A 17 -6.64 22.73 1.97
C LEU A 17 -6.33 21.95 0.68
N LEU A 18 -6.12 22.65 -0.45
CA LEU A 18 -5.73 22.00 -1.72
C LEU A 18 -4.26 21.56 -1.75
N ALA A 19 -3.36 22.23 -1.03
CA ALA A 19 -1.95 21.85 -0.96
C ALA A 19 -1.69 20.62 -0.05
N ALA A 20 -2.66 20.24 0.80
CA ALA A 20 -2.61 19.01 1.58
C ALA A 20 -3.11 17.78 0.81
N CYS A 21 -3.47 17.93 -0.48
CA CYS A 21 -3.63 16.80 -1.38
C CYS A 21 -2.22 16.28 -1.70
N SER A 22 -1.66 15.50 -0.79
CA SER A 22 -0.43 14.75 -1.01
C SER A 22 -0.66 13.96 -2.28
N ALA A 23 0.00 14.34 -3.39
CA ALA A 23 -0.21 13.75 -4.70
C ALA A 23 0.00 12.24 -4.57
N MET A 24 -1.10 11.48 -4.51
CA MET A 24 -1.05 10.04 -4.50
C MET A 24 -0.54 9.62 -5.87
N THR A 25 0.69 9.12 -5.90
CA THR A 25 1.31 8.61 -7.11
C THR A 25 1.12 7.10 -7.16
N LEU A 26 1.06 6.57 -8.38
CA LEU A 26 1.04 5.13 -8.58
C LEU A 26 2.43 4.58 -8.22
N PHE A 27 2.50 3.76 -7.18
CA PHE A 27 3.69 3.03 -6.79
C PHE A 27 3.52 1.56 -7.13
N SER A 28 4.55 0.97 -7.73
CA SER A 28 4.65 -0.48 -7.88
C SER A 28 5.84 -0.98 -7.07
N GLY A 29 5.66 -2.11 -6.39
CA GLY A 29 6.68 -2.70 -5.55
C GLY A 29 6.51 -4.20 -5.42
N ARG A 30 7.61 -4.87 -5.08
CA ARG A 30 7.62 -6.30 -4.77
C ARG A 30 8.03 -6.48 -3.32
N TYR A 31 7.21 -7.21 -2.58
CA TYR A 31 7.34 -7.35 -1.14
C TYR A 31 7.27 -8.82 -0.75
N ILE A 32 8.03 -9.20 0.26
CA ILE A 32 7.86 -10.48 0.94
C ILE A 32 6.90 -10.22 2.10
N VAL A 33 5.79 -10.93 2.12
CA VAL A 33 4.77 -10.86 3.16
C VAL A 33 4.85 -12.13 3.99
N TYR A 34 5.03 -11.93 5.29
CA TYR A 34 4.95 -12.97 6.29
C TYR A 34 3.54 -12.98 6.86
N LEU A 35 2.88 -14.14 6.79
CA LEU A 35 1.52 -14.29 7.28
C LEU A 35 1.51 -14.69 8.75
N THR A 36 0.45 -14.34 9.46
CA THR A 36 0.21 -14.89 10.80
C THR A 36 0.08 -16.42 10.74
N PRO A 37 0.42 -17.15 11.82
CA PRO A 37 0.35 -18.61 11.83
C PRO A 37 -1.01 -19.16 11.36
N ASP A 38 -2.11 -18.56 11.83
CA ASP A 38 -3.48 -18.98 11.48
C ASP A 38 -3.77 -18.87 9.98
N VAL A 39 -3.30 -17.79 9.34
CA VAL A 39 -3.51 -17.56 7.90
C VAL A 39 -2.52 -18.36 7.06
N SER A 40 -1.29 -18.52 7.54
CA SER A 40 -0.24 -19.35 6.90
C SER A 40 -0.69 -20.82 6.76
N LEU A 41 -1.40 -21.36 7.76
CA LEU A 41 -1.93 -22.72 7.70
C LEU A 41 -3.04 -22.88 6.65
N ARG A 42 -3.86 -21.85 6.46
CA ARG A 42 -5.01 -21.84 5.53
C ARG A 42 -4.61 -21.53 4.09
N VAL A 43 -3.63 -20.67 3.86
CA VAL A 43 -3.25 -20.26 2.49
C VAL A 43 -2.55 -21.36 1.65
N ASN A 44 -2.46 -22.58 2.19
CA ASN A 44 -1.83 -23.73 1.53
C ASN A 44 -2.66 -24.27 0.36
N THR A 45 -3.98 -24.04 0.33
CA THR A 45 -4.84 -24.44 -0.79
C THR A 45 -5.00 -23.31 -1.82
N PRO A 46 -5.16 -23.62 -3.12
CA PRO A 46 -5.41 -22.59 -4.14
C PRO A 46 -6.66 -21.73 -3.87
N ASP A 47 -7.72 -22.33 -3.32
CA ASP A 47 -8.99 -21.65 -3.06
C ASP A 47 -8.86 -20.65 -1.91
N GLU A 48 -8.27 -21.05 -0.78
CA GLU A 48 -8.05 -20.16 0.37
C GLU A 48 -7.08 -19.03 0.04
N ARG A 49 -6.07 -19.32 -0.78
CA ARG A 49 -5.18 -18.28 -1.30
C ARG A 49 -5.91 -17.27 -2.18
N SER A 50 -6.78 -17.74 -3.08
CA SER A 50 -7.56 -16.84 -3.95
C SER A 50 -8.52 -15.98 -3.13
N GLN A 51 -9.12 -16.53 -2.07
CA GLN A 51 -9.95 -15.78 -1.13
C GLN A 51 -9.15 -14.71 -0.38
N LEU A 52 -7.96 -15.03 0.12
CA LEU A 52 -7.10 -14.06 0.81
C LEU A 52 -6.70 -12.91 -0.13
N VAL A 53 -6.34 -13.21 -1.38
CA VAL A 53 -6.03 -12.19 -2.39
C VAL A 53 -7.25 -11.31 -2.67
N ALA A 54 -8.44 -11.89 -2.76
CA ALA A 54 -9.67 -11.13 -2.96
C ALA A 54 -9.96 -10.18 -1.79
N ILE A 55 -9.77 -10.63 -0.55
CA ILE A 55 -9.90 -9.79 0.65
C ILE A 55 -8.90 -8.63 0.60
N TRP A 56 -7.63 -8.92 0.32
CA TRP A 56 -6.62 -7.89 0.25
C TRP A 56 -6.85 -6.89 -0.88
N GLN A 57 -7.38 -7.32 -2.03
CA GLN A 57 -7.77 -6.41 -3.12
C GLN A 57 -8.97 -5.52 -2.76
N GLN A 58 -9.78 -5.89 -1.76
CA GLN A 58 -10.83 -5.03 -1.20
C GLN A 58 -10.30 -4.06 -0.15
N GLU A 59 -9.34 -4.51 0.67
CA GLU A 59 -8.70 -3.70 1.72
C GLU A 59 -7.67 -2.71 1.16
N PHE A 60 -7.11 -3.01 -0.01
CA PHE A 60 -6.05 -2.25 -0.64
C PHE A 60 -6.53 -1.59 -1.95
N GLU A 61 -6.39 -0.27 -2.04
CA GLU A 61 -6.65 0.47 -3.28
C GLU A 61 -5.53 0.22 -4.31
N GLY A 62 -5.60 -0.94 -4.97
CA GLY A 62 -4.65 -1.33 -6.00
C GLY A 62 -4.77 -2.80 -6.42
N LYS A 63 -3.78 -3.25 -7.17
CA LYS A 63 -3.65 -4.64 -7.61
C LYS A 63 -2.63 -5.34 -6.74
N ILE A 64 -3.02 -6.50 -6.21
CA ILE A 64 -2.13 -7.42 -5.52
C ILE A 64 -2.06 -8.71 -6.31
N THR A 65 -0.85 -9.14 -6.63
CA THR A 65 -0.54 -10.43 -7.24
C THR A 65 0.30 -11.26 -6.28
N PHE A 66 -0.08 -12.51 -6.08
CA PHE A 66 0.47 -13.37 -5.05
C PHE A 66 1.29 -14.51 -5.69
N GLU A 67 2.58 -14.54 -5.42
CA GLU A 67 3.53 -15.52 -5.93
C GLU A 67 4.14 -16.29 -4.74
N ARG A 68 4.30 -17.61 -4.84
CA ARG A 68 4.87 -18.41 -3.75
C ARG A 68 6.40 -18.32 -3.74
N VAL A 69 7.01 -17.95 -2.61
CA VAL A 69 8.46 -18.10 -2.41
C VAL A 69 8.75 -19.41 -1.70
N LEU A 70 9.35 -20.36 -2.41
CA LEU A 70 9.66 -21.67 -1.84
C LEU A 70 10.82 -21.64 -0.83
N ALA A 71 11.62 -20.57 -0.81
CA ALA A 71 12.88 -20.50 -0.07
C ALA A 71 12.78 -19.90 1.36
N THR A 72 11.79 -19.05 1.64
CA THR A 72 11.76 -18.26 2.90
C THR A 72 10.56 -18.59 3.80
N GLY A 73 9.64 -19.45 3.36
CA GLY A 73 8.37 -19.69 4.06
C GLY A 73 7.39 -18.50 4.02
N GLY A 74 7.83 -17.35 3.51
CA GLY A 74 6.99 -16.19 3.21
C GLY A 74 6.38 -16.25 1.82
N TRP A 75 5.51 -15.29 1.53
CA TRP A 75 4.84 -15.14 0.25
C TRP A 75 5.34 -13.90 -0.46
N LEU A 76 5.60 -13.99 -1.76
CA LEU A 76 5.96 -12.83 -2.55
C LEU A 76 4.67 -12.19 -3.03
N VAL A 77 4.56 -10.88 -2.84
CA VAL A 77 3.47 -10.11 -3.41
C VAL A 77 4.04 -9.04 -4.32
N ARG A 78 3.46 -8.93 -5.51
CA ARG A 78 3.62 -7.76 -6.37
C ARG A 78 2.41 -6.88 -6.16
N VAL A 79 2.67 -5.63 -5.83
CA VAL A 79 1.65 -4.66 -5.48
C VAL A 79 1.81 -3.45 -6.38
N GLU A 80 0.69 -2.99 -6.92
CA GLU A 80 0.59 -1.76 -7.70
C GLU A 80 -0.58 -0.98 -7.11
N GLY A 81 -0.32 0.16 -6.49
CA GLY A 81 -1.35 0.94 -5.81
C GLY A 81 -0.96 2.40 -5.63
N PHE A 82 -1.96 3.21 -5.29
CA PHE A 82 -1.75 4.63 -5.06
C PHE A 82 -1.22 4.85 -3.63
N ALA A 83 -0.07 5.51 -3.51
CA ALA A 83 0.54 5.83 -2.24
C ALA A 83 1.29 7.16 -2.32
N THR A 84 1.66 7.72 -1.17
CA THR A 84 2.49 8.93 -1.10
C THR A 84 3.99 8.62 -1.13
N SER A 85 4.37 7.37 -0.87
CA SER A 85 5.74 6.86 -0.93
C SER A 85 5.75 5.32 -0.94
N GLN A 86 6.89 4.73 -1.28
CA GLN A 86 7.12 3.29 -1.16
C GLN A 86 6.98 2.79 0.29
N ALA A 87 7.38 3.62 1.28
CA ALA A 87 7.21 3.32 2.69
C ALA A 87 5.73 3.33 3.11
N ALA A 88 4.94 4.26 2.58
CA ALA A 88 3.49 4.28 2.79
C ALA A 88 2.81 3.04 2.19
N LEU A 89 3.26 2.61 1.00
CA LEU A 89 2.79 1.37 0.37
C LEU A 89 3.11 0.14 1.24
N GLN A 90 4.34 0.04 1.76
CA GLN A 90 4.74 -1.05 2.67
C GLN A 90 3.92 -1.04 3.96
N GLN A 91 3.66 0.15 4.52
CA GLN A 91 2.85 0.29 5.73
C GLN A 91 1.38 -0.10 5.49
N ALA A 92 0.82 0.22 4.32
CA ALA A 92 -0.52 -0.23 3.95
C ALA A 92 -0.60 -1.77 3.88
N LEU A 93 0.42 -2.43 3.32
CA LEU A 93 0.48 -3.89 3.27
C LEU A 93 0.56 -4.54 4.65
N ARG A 94 1.24 -3.90 5.61
CA ARG A 94 1.27 -4.36 7.02
C ARG A 94 -0.10 -4.28 7.69
N GLY A 95 -0.98 -3.42 7.21
CA GLY A 95 -2.35 -3.30 7.70
C GLY A 95 -3.31 -4.37 7.17
N LEU A 96 -2.89 -5.18 6.20
CA LEU A 96 -3.76 -6.19 5.59
C LEU A 96 -4.05 -7.34 6.55
N THR A 97 -5.26 -7.85 6.47
CA THR A 97 -5.70 -8.97 7.31
C THR A 97 -4.79 -10.18 7.14
N GLY A 98 -4.27 -10.70 8.25
CA GLY A 98 -3.44 -11.90 8.23
C GLY A 98 -1.96 -11.67 7.91
N VAL A 99 -1.53 -10.41 7.70
CA VAL A 99 -0.13 -10.05 7.55
C VAL A 99 0.50 -9.84 8.93
N ALA A 100 1.61 -10.55 9.19
CA ALA A 100 2.42 -10.40 10.39
C ALA A 100 3.57 -9.40 10.17
N ASP A 101 4.22 -9.45 9.00
CA ASP A 101 5.25 -8.49 8.61
C ASP A 101 5.38 -8.39 7.08
N VAL A 102 6.02 -7.32 6.63
CA VAL A 102 6.29 -7.03 5.23
C VAL A 102 7.71 -6.51 5.08
N GLU A 103 8.48 -7.18 4.23
CA GLU A 103 9.81 -6.78 3.82
C GLU A 103 9.80 -6.34 2.35
N LEU A 104 10.51 -5.26 2.05
CA LEU A 104 10.76 -4.91 0.66
C LEU A 104 11.72 -5.94 0.06
N ASP A 105 11.37 -6.49 -1.09
CA ASP A 105 12.27 -7.38 -1.80
C ASP A 105 13.39 -6.60 -2.49
N ALA A 106 14.48 -6.39 -1.77
CA ALA A 106 15.65 -5.67 -2.26
C ALA A 106 16.37 -6.41 -3.42
N LYS A 107 16.07 -7.69 -3.68
CA LYS A 107 16.73 -8.48 -4.74
C LYS A 107 16.11 -8.33 -6.13
N LEU A 108 14.89 -7.79 -6.26
CA LEU A 108 14.29 -7.45 -7.55
C LEU A 108 13.76 -6.01 -7.56
N GLN A 109 14.64 -5.06 -7.25
CA GLN A 109 14.48 -3.69 -7.73
C GLN A 109 14.53 -3.72 -9.26
N ILE A 110 13.36 -3.75 -9.91
CA ILE A 110 13.28 -3.31 -11.30
C ILE A 110 13.41 -1.79 -11.26
N VAL A 111 14.63 -1.33 -11.46
CA VAL A 111 14.92 0.05 -11.82
C VAL A 111 14.23 0.30 -13.16
N TYR A 112 13.25 1.21 -13.18
CA TYR A 112 12.79 1.85 -14.42
C TYR A 112 13.47 3.20 -14.55
#